data_AF-A0A1Q3EHX5-F1
#
_entry.id   AF-A0A1Q3EHX5-F1
#
_cell.length_a   1.000
_cell.length_b   1.000
_cell.length_c   1.000
_cell.angle_alpha   90.00
_cell.angle_beta   90.00
_cell.angle_gamma   90.00
#
_symmetry.space_group_name_H-M   'P 1'
#
loop_
_entity.id
_entity.type
_entity.pdbx_description
1 polymer ?
#
loop_
_entity_poly.entity_id
_entity_poly.type
_entity_poly.pdbx_seq_one_letter_code
_entity_poly.pdbx_strand_id
1 'polypeptide(L)'
;MSSPVSVQTSLAVNKTYHLAVCLFPEVTTLDYQGPIELLGGFSTDLRAKPDSHLQYFKQHLPSFAIDVEYLSHSEEPITPSAGPKVLPTGTYEGIMKAGKQFDILLIPGGPTASPVHVHPSLLQFLKQQAPGAKHILTICTGSWILAGTGLLDGKKATTNKMMYKIVTESTKDLNITWIPKARYVVNDDKKIWTSSGVTAGMDLAHAFLEHLAGRDTANSLGIVMEMSYKQEGDDAFAAGCAISGVLGTCLQRGNSNAARNSPLRTGNGVQVPQSYTWIKDTRALRYTTVSSFLLCTSMSSSPKSSLVVDKVYHLAVCLFPRVTALDYQGPVELLGCFPTDLRAEPNSHLQFFKDYLPSFAIDVEYISHSEDPITPATGPNVLPTGTYEGVMKSGKQFDIIMIPGGLLSNPTQVHPSLLQFLKQQAPGVKHILTICTGSWILAGAGLLNGKKATTNKSMYNVVKESTKDLNITWIPKARYVANDDMKIWTSSGVTAGMDLAHAFLEYLAGPDIANSLGNLLEMNYKDEGDDDFAALYGLV
;
A
#
# COMPACT_ATOMS: atom_id res chain seq x y z
N MET A 1 30.78 -24.68 29.13
CA MET A 1 30.25 -23.40 29.62
C MET A 1 30.83 -22.30 28.76
N SER A 2 30.10 -21.90 27.72
CA SER A 2 30.46 -20.80 26.82
C SER A 2 29.79 -19.53 27.34
N SER A 3 30.60 -18.51 27.61
CA SER A 3 30.19 -17.21 28.14
C SER A 3 29.11 -16.53 27.28
N PRO A 4 28.18 -15.76 27.86
CA PRO A 4 27.21 -15.00 27.10
C PRO A 4 27.94 -13.89 26.35
N VAL A 5 27.76 -13.84 25.03
CA VAL A 5 28.21 -12.71 24.21
C VAL A 5 27.44 -11.48 24.67
N SER A 6 28.14 -10.55 25.32
CA SER A 6 27.61 -9.22 25.63
C SER A 6 27.43 -8.45 24.33
N VAL A 7 26.21 -8.38 23.80
CA VAL A 7 25.86 -7.45 22.72
C VAL A 7 25.13 -6.26 23.34
N GLN A 8 25.91 -5.29 23.82
CA GLN A 8 25.42 -3.95 24.13
C GLN A 8 26.31 -2.94 23.41
N THR A 9 26.12 -2.84 22.10
CA THR A 9 26.45 -1.64 21.34
C THR A 9 25.15 -1.15 20.76
N SER A 10 24.65 -0.01 21.26
CA SER A 10 23.54 0.69 20.61
C SER A 10 23.89 0.91 19.13
N LEU A 11 22.91 0.71 18.24
CA LEU A 11 23.08 0.97 16.80
C LEU A 11 23.17 2.49 16.59
N ALA A 12 24.37 3.04 16.73
CA ALA A 12 24.63 4.46 16.81
C ALA A 12 23.93 5.27 15.71
N VAL A 13 23.32 6.39 16.11
CA VAL A 13 22.62 7.34 15.24
C VAL A 13 23.33 8.68 15.36
N ASN A 14 23.84 9.22 14.25
CA ASN A 14 24.46 10.54 14.22
C ASN A 14 23.47 11.68 13.92
N LYS A 15 22.30 11.34 13.38
CA LYS A 15 21.25 12.28 13.01
C LYS A 15 19.90 11.59 13.02
N THR A 16 18.87 12.27 13.51
CA THR A 16 17.48 11.83 13.37
C THR A 16 16.77 12.80 12.45
N TYR A 17 16.08 12.27 11.43
CA TYR A 17 15.11 13.02 10.64
C TYR A 17 13.72 12.78 11.23
N HIS A 18 12.93 13.84 11.37
CA HIS A 18 11.53 13.72 11.73
C HIS A 18 10.65 13.76 10.48
N LEU A 19 9.87 12.71 10.27
CA LEU A 19 8.97 12.56 9.12
C LEU A 19 7.51 12.64 9.60
N ALA A 20 6.72 13.53 8.99
CA ALA A 20 5.28 13.58 9.17
C ALA A 20 4.56 12.90 8.00
N VAL A 21 3.76 11.87 8.29
CA VAL A 21 2.79 11.30 7.37
C VAL A 21 1.48 12.05 7.52
N CYS A 22 1.00 12.64 6.43
CA CYS A 22 -0.19 13.48 6.41
C CYS A 22 -1.44 12.64 6.10
N LEU A 23 -2.06 12.07 7.13
CA LEU A 23 -3.26 11.24 7.00
C LEU A 23 -4.55 12.08 6.91
N PHE A 24 -5.56 11.50 6.27
CA PHE A 24 -6.91 12.04 6.14
C PHE A 24 -7.91 10.87 5.92
N PRO A 25 -9.23 11.07 6.11
CA PRO A 25 -10.22 10.02 5.86
C PRO A 25 -10.16 9.50 4.42
N GLU A 26 -10.27 8.18 4.25
CA GLU A 26 -10.12 7.47 2.97
C GLU A 26 -8.73 7.62 2.33
N VAL A 27 -7.68 7.92 3.10
CA VAL A 27 -6.30 7.81 2.60
C VAL A 27 -6.03 6.40 2.08
N THR A 28 -5.34 6.29 0.94
CA THR A 28 -4.87 5.00 0.42
C THR A 28 -3.76 4.48 1.33
N THR A 29 -3.95 3.29 1.89
CA THR A 29 -3.05 2.75 2.92
C THR A 29 -1.65 2.51 2.34
N LEU A 30 -1.59 1.89 1.17
CA LEU A 30 -0.32 1.55 0.55
C LEU A 30 0.48 2.80 0.08
N ASP A 31 -0.16 3.96 -0.09
CA ASP A 31 0.51 5.22 -0.43
C ASP A 31 1.40 5.76 0.70
N TYR A 32 1.10 5.44 1.96
CA TYR A 32 2.02 5.75 3.06
C TYR A 32 2.75 4.50 3.55
N GLN A 33 2.08 3.35 3.70
CA GLN A 33 2.72 2.18 4.29
C GLN A 33 3.85 1.65 3.41
N GLY A 34 3.69 1.64 2.08
CA GLY A 34 4.75 1.21 1.17
C GLY A 34 6.06 1.99 1.39
N PRO A 35 6.05 3.34 1.32
CA PRO A 35 7.19 4.17 1.69
C PRO A 35 7.67 3.97 3.14
N ILE A 36 6.76 3.86 4.11
CA ILE A 36 7.12 3.74 5.52
C ILE A 36 7.77 2.40 5.87
N GLU A 37 7.48 1.34 5.13
CA GLU A 37 8.17 0.06 5.30
C GLU A 37 9.68 0.22 5.02
N LEU A 38 10.06 1.00 4.00
CA LEU A 38 11.45 1.34 3.71
C LEU A 38 12.02 2.38 4.67
N LEU A 39 11.31 3.48 4.90
CA LEU A 39 11.86 4.66 5.58
C LEU A 39 11.77 4.57 7.11
N GLY A 40 10.72 3.93 7.63
CA GLY A 40 10.49 3.76 9.07
C GLY A 40 11.18 2.53 9.68
N GLY A 41 11.69 1.63 8.83
CA GLY A 41 12.31 0.36 9.25
C GLY A 41 13.56 0.48 10.11
N PHE A 42 14.12 1.68 10.29
CA PHE A 42 15.35 1.90 11.07
C PHE A 42 15.26 3.13 12.00
N SER A 43 14.08 3.36 12.57
CA SER A 43 13.80 4.42 13.56
C SER A 43 14.64 4.31 14.84
N THR A 44 14.65 5.38 15.64
CA THR A 44 15.38 5.39 16.92
C THR A 44 14.83 4.32 17.88
N ASP A 45 13.51 4.16 17.96
CA ASP A 45 12.84 3.13 18.77
C ASP A 45 13.26 1.71 18.37
N LEU A 46 13.31 1.41 17.06
CA LEU A 46 13.75 0.11 16.58
C LEU A 46 15.24 -0.14 16.85
N ARG A 47 16.08 0.89 16.77
CA ARG A 47 17.53 0.78 17.06
C ARG A 47 17.85 0.62 18.53
N ALA A 48 17.00 1.15 19.42
CA ALA A 48 17.16 1.05 20.86
C ALA A 48 16.85 -0.35 21.41
N LYS A 49 16.17 -1.20 20.64
CA LYS A 49 15.72 -2.53 21.07
C LYS A 49 16.80 -3.59 20.83
N PRO A 50 17.26 -4.30 21.88
CA PRO A 50 18.25 -5.37 21.74
C PRO A 50 17.82 -6.48 20.78
N ASP A 51 16.52 -6.84 20.81
CA ASP A 51 15.95 -7.93 20.01
C ASP A 51 15.38 -7.44 18.66
N SER A 52 15.75 -6.24 18.22
CA SER A 52 15.32 -5.71 16.93
C SER A 52 15.90 -6.53 15.77
N HIS A 53 15.10 -6.72 14.72
CA HIS A 53 15.59 -7.33 13.46
C HIS A 53 16.77 -6.56 12.86
N LEU A 54 16.94 -5.29 13.20
CA LEU A 54 18.06 -4.47 12.75
C LEU A 54 19.43 -5.02 13.17
N GLN A 55 19.51 -5.88 14.19
CA GLN A 55 20.76 -6.55 14.55
C GLN A 55 21.30 -7.42 13.40
N TYR A 56 20.43 -8.04 12.62
CA TYR A 56 20.81 -8.86 11.45
C TYR A 56 21.32 -8.01 10.28
N PHE A 57 20.93 -6.73 10.23
CA PHE A 57 21.25 -5.82 9.13
C PHE A 57 22.18 -4.69 9.55
N LYS A 58 22.78 -4.75 10.75
CA LYS A 58 23.54 -3.65 11.36
C LYS A 58 24.61 -3.03 10.47
N GLN A 59 25.25 -3.83 9.62
CA GLN A 59 26.30 -3.41 8.70
C GLN A 59 25.78 -2.61 7.49
N HIS A 60 24.48 -2.69 7.23
CA HIS A 60 23.79 -2.02 6.12
C HIS A 60 22.90 -0.87 6.59
N LEU A 61 22.82 -0.63 7.91
CA LEU A 61 21.98 0.45 8.44
C LEU A 61 22.60 1.81 8.11
N PRO A 62 21.78 2.80 7.73
CA PRO A 62 22.27 4.16 7.60
C PRO A 62 22.77 4.68 8.95
N SER A 63 23.66 5.67 8.94
CA SER A 63 24.14 6.32 10.17
C SER A 63 23.06 7.17 10.85
N PHE A 64 21.94 7.43 10.18
CA PHE A 64 20.82 8.23 10.66
C PHE A 64 19.59 7.35 10.96
N ALA A 65 18.64 7.93 11.69
CA ALA A 65 17.31 7.36 11.90
C ALA A 65 16.24 8.26 11.25
N ILE A 66 15.09 7.69 10.94
CA ILE A 66 13.88 8.43 10.58
C ILE A 66 12.82 8.07 11.62
N ASP A 67 12.38 9.06 12.37
CA ASP A 67 11.28 8.92 13.33
C ASP A 67 10.01 9.48 12.70
N VAL A 68 8.94 8.68 12.73
CA VAL A 68 7.73 8.92 11.96
C VAL A 68 6.58 9.28 12.89
N GLU A 69 5.86 10.35 12.56
CA GLU A 69 4.59 10.72 13.17
C GLU A 69 3.47 10.70 12.13
N TYR A 70 2.30 10.23 12.56
CA TYR A 70 1.12 10.06 11.72
C TYR A 70 0.10 11.11 12.13
N LEU A 71 -0.04 12.15 11.32
CA LEU A 71 -0.81 13.33 11.67
C LEU A 71 -2.16 13.33 10.97
N SER A 72 -3.18 13.83 11.67
CA SER A 72 -4.53 14.00 11.15
C SER A 72 -5.12 15.35 11.56
N HIS A 73 -6.34 15.65 11.12
CA HIS A 73 -7.06 16.82 11.61
C HIS A 73 -7.47 16.69 13.08
N SER A 74 -7.83 15.48 13.53
CA SER A 74 -8.28 15.17 14.89
C SER A 74 -7.53 13.96 15.45
N GLU A 75 -7.73 13.66 16.74
CA GLU A 75 -7.19 12.47 17.41
C GLU A 75 -8.04 11.21 17.14
N GLU A 76 -9.17 11.38 16.46
CA GLU A 76 -10.07 10.27 16.14
C GLU A 76 -9.39 9.26 15.19
N PRO A 77 -9.70 7.95 15.31
CA PRO A 77 -9.19 6.95 14.40
C PRO A 77 -9.59 7.24 12.94
N ILE A 78 -8.65 7.08 12.04
CA ILE A 78 -8.84 7.34 10.61
C ILE A 78 -9.20 6.02 9.92
N THR A 79 -10.28 6.03 9.14
CA THR A 79 -10.62 4.94 8.24
C THR A 79 -9.92 5.16 6.90
N PRO A 80 -8.95 4.32 6.50
CA PRO A 80 -8.36 4.38 5.15
C PRO A 80 -9.32 3.84 4.08
N SER A 81 -8.96 3.96 2.79
CA SER A 81 -9.77 3.40 1.68
C SER A 81 -9.87 1.88 1.73
N ALA A 82 -8.81 1.22 2.21
CA ALA A 82 -8.75 -0.19 2.55
C ALA A 82 -7.77 -0.37 3.71
N GLY A 83 -8.01 -1.35 4.58
CA GLY A 83 -7.20 -1.57 5.78
C GLY A 83 -7.93 -1.31 7.10
N PRO A 84 -7.28 -1.60 8.24
CA PRO A 84 -7.84 -1.31 9.56
C PRO A 84 -7.85 0.19 9.83
N LYS A 85 -8.67 0.63 10.79
CA LYS A 85 -8.58 1.99 11.31
C LYS A 85 -7.21 2.24 11.92
N VAL A 86 -6.65 3.41 11.70
CA VAL A 86 -5.34 3.82 12.20
C VAL A 86 -5.47 4.94 13.22
N LEU A 87 -4.66 4.88 14.28
CA LEU A 87 -4.59 5.94 15.28
C LEU A 87 -3.54 6.99 14.89
N PRO A 88 -3.93 8.26 14.75
CA PRO A 88 -2.94 9.33 14.59
C PRO A 88 -2.11 9.49 15.86
N THR A 89 -0.84 9.87 15.71
CA THR A 89 0.06 10.21 16.82
C THR A 89 -0.05 11.68 17.24
N GLY A 90 -0.78 12.49 16.47
CA GLY A 90 -1.03 13.89 16.78
C GLY A 90 -1.88 14.57 15.71
N THR A 91 -2.22 15.83 15.96
CA THR A 91 -3.02 16.64 15.02
C THR A 91 -2.20 17.71 14.33
N TYR A 92 -2.60 18.08 13.10
CA TYR A 92 -2.01 19.19 12.36
C TYR A 92 -1.99 20.48 13.19
N GLU A 93 -3.10 20.82 13.84
CA GLU A 93 -3.18 22.00 14.70
C GLU A 93 -2.32 21.87 15.95
N GLY A 94 -2.28 20.70 16.59
CA GLY A 94 -1.45 20.44 17.76
C GLY A 94 0.03 20.67 17.45
N ILE A 95 0.51 20.15 16.32
CA ILE A 95 1.88 20.40 15.86
C ILE A 95 2.14 21.88 15.58
N MET A 96 1.24 22.54 14.83
CA MET A 96 1.40 23.97 14.50
C MET A 96 1.45 24.84 15.77
N LYS A 97 0.63 24.53 16.78
CA LYS A 97 0.62 25.21 18.10
C LYS A 97 1.90 24.94 18.90
N ALA A 98 2.41 23.70 18.85
CA ALA A 98 3.64 23.32 19.51
C ALA A 98 4.90 23.91 18.85
N GLY A 99 4.79 24.49 17.65
CA GLY A 99 5.93 25.02 16.90
C GLY A 99 6.93 23.94 16.47
N LYS A 100 6.51 22.68 16.41
CA LYS A 100 7.37 21.56 16.01
C LYS A 100 7.55 21.55 14.49
N GLN A 101 8.80 21.39 14.05
CA GLN A 101 9.18 21.36 12.64
C GLN A 101 9.59 19.95 12.24
N PHE A 102 9.06 19.48 11.12
CA PHE A 102 9.45 18.21 10.49
C PHE A 102 10.49 18.42 9.40
N ASP A 103 11.41 17.47 9.25
CA ASP A 103 12.40 17.46 8.17
C ASP A 103 11.81 16.95 6.86
N ILE A 104 10.90 15.99 6.95
CA ILE A 104 10.31 15.28 5.81
C ILE A 104 8.78 15.30 5.94
N LEU A 105 8.09 15.65 4.86
CA LEU A 105 6.63 15.53 4.78
C LEU A 105 6.29 14.43 3.76
N LEU A 106 5.46 13.46 4.14
CA LEU A 106 4.91 12.46 3.24
C LEU A 106 3.40 12.70 3.09
N ILE A 107 2.97 12.98 1.86
CA ILE A 107 1.58 13.31 1.52
C ILE A 107 1.03 12.18 0.64
N PRO A 108 0.31 11.22 1.22
CA PRO A 108 -0.33 10.14 0.46
C PRO A 108 -1.50 10.66 -0.39
N GLY A 109 -1.93 9.84 -1.34
CA GLY A 109 -3.17 10.03 -2.08
C GLY A 109 -4.34 9.24 -1.47
N GLY A 110 -5.41 9.17 -2.24
CA GLY A 110 -6.67 8.56 -1.85
C GLY A 110 -7.84 9.12 -2.65
N PRO A 111 -9.03 8.52 -2.56
CA PRO A 111 -10.21 8.98 -3.27
C PRO A 111 -10.64 10.41 -2.90
N THR A 112 -10.40 10.83 -1.67
CA THR A 112 -10.70 12.17 -1.14
C THR A 112 -9.52 13.14 -1.22
N ALA A 113 -8.39 12.73 -1.84
CA ALA A 113 -7.18 13.52 -1.90
C ALA A 113 -7.27 14.66 -2.93
N SER A 114 -7.90 15.76 -2.52
CA SER A 114 -7.90 17.01 -3.27
C SER A 114 -7.97 18.22 -2.33
N PRO A 115 -7.53 19.42 -2.77
CA PRO A 115 -7.56 20.62 -1.93
C PRO A 115 -8.95 21.04 -1.43
N VAL A 116 -10.02 20.57 -2.08
CA VAL A 116 -11.40 20.94 -1.74
C VAL A 116 -12.07 19.93 -0.79
N HIS A 117 -11.55 18.70 -0.70
CA HIS A 117 -12.15 17.64 0.13
C HIS A 117 -11.36 17.38 1.42
N VAL A 118 -10.04 17.53 1.41
CA VAL A 118 -9.25 17.37 2.64
C VAL A 118 -9.54 18.50 3.62
N HIS A 119 -9.41 18.21 4.92
CA HIS A 119 -9.64 19.22 5.94
C HIS A 119 -8.67 20.42 5.78
N PRO A 120 -9.13 21.69 5.88
CA PRO A 120 -8.28 22.86 5.66
C PRO A 120 -7.01 22.94 6.51
N SER A 121 -7.03 22.34 7.71
CA SER A 121 -5.86 22.29 8.60
C SER A 121 -4.67 21.55 7.97
N LEU A 122 -4.91 20.58 7.07
CA LEU A 122 -3.84 19.92 6.32
C LEU A 122 -3.13 20.92 5.39
N LEU A 123 -3.88 21.70 4.60
CA LEU A 123 -3.28 22.70 3.71
C LEU A 123 -2.53 23.80 4.48
N GLN A 124 -3.07 24.22 5.63
CA GLN A 124 -2.41 25.18 6.51
C GLN A 124 -1.11 24.61 7.09
N PHE A 125 -1.15 23.37 7.57
CA PHE A 125 0.02 22.66 8.08
C PHE A 125 1.12 22.53 7.03
N LEU A 126 0.77 22.11 5.80
CA LEU A 126 1.73 22.00 4.71
C LEU A 126 2.38 23.35 4.37
N LYS A 127 1.59 24.43 4.29
CA LYS A 127 2.12 25.79 4.07
C LYS A 127 3.07 26.23 5.18
N GLN A 128 2.78 25.90 6.44
CA GLN A 128 3.60 26.27 7.58
C GLN A 128 4.89 25.44 7.67
N GLN A 129 4.84 24.14 7.40
CA GLN A 129 5.98 23.24 7.53
C GLN A 129 6.94 23.31 6.33
N ALA A 130 6.42 23.53 5.12
CA ALA A 130 7.20 23.45 3.89
C ALA A 130 8.46 24.35 3.85
N PRO A 131 8.48 25.59 4.40
CA PRO A 131 9.70 26.39 4.46
C PRO A 131 10.85 25.70 5.21
N GLY A 132 10.56 25.05 6.35
CA GLY A 132 11.55 24.35 7.17
C GLY A 132 11.80 22.89 6.79
N ALA A 133 10.89 22.26 6.05
CA ALA A 133 11.06 20.89 5.57
C ALA A 133 12.20 20.83 4.54
N LYS A 134 13.06 19.83 4.70
CA LYS A 134 14.15 19.50 3.76
C LYS A 134 13.59 18.80 2.53
N HIS A 135 12.62 17.91 2.72
CA HIS A 135 12.01 17.13 1.65
C HIS A 135 10.48 17.02 1.82
N ILE A 136 9.77 17.06 0.70
CA ILE A 136 8.33 16.87 0.60
C ILE A 136 8.11 15.79 -0.45
N LEU A 137 7.51 14.68 -0.03
CA LEU A 137 7.22 13.51 -0.84
C LEU A 137 5.70 13.46 -1.01
N THR A 138 5.22 13.31 -2.24
CA THR A 138 3.81 13.06 -2.51
C THR A 138 3.65 11.76 -3.28
N ILE A 139 2.67 10.96 -2.91
CA ILE A 139 2.33 9.72 -3.60
C ILE A 139 0.95 9.85 -4.22
N CYS A 140 0.74 9.30 -5.42
CA CYS A 140 -0.57 9.25 -6.08
C CYS A 140 -1.19 10.65 -6.24
N THR A 141 -2.41 10.84 -5.76
CA THR A 141 -3.13 12.12 -5.76
C THR A 141 -2.69 13.08 -4.65
N GLY A 142 -1.72 12.71 -3.81
CA GLY A 142 -1.12 13.61 -2.82
C GLY A 142 -0.48 14.86 -3.44
N SER A 143 -0.01 14.78 -4.69
CA SER A 143 0.48 15.96 -5.44
C SER A 143 -0.64 16.95 -5.77
N TRP A 144 -1.90 16.50 -5.86
CA TRP A 144 -3.05 17.39 -6.03
C TRP A 144 -3.33 18.20 -4.76
N ILE A 145 -3.23 17.57 -3.58
CA ILE A 145 -3.29 18.28 -2.28
C ILE A 145 -2.19 19.35 -2.23
N LEU A 146 -0.95 18.95 -2.56
CA LEU A 146 0.19 19.87 -2.54
C LEU A 146 0.02 21.02 -3.53
N ALA A 147 -0.52 20.78 -4.73
CA ALA A 147 -0.82 21.83 -5.71
C ALA A 147 -1.75 22.92 -5.12
N GLY A 148 -2.76 22.54 -4.33
CA GLY A 148 -3.66 23.48 -3.67
C GLY A 148 -3.02 24.40 -2.63
N THR A 149 -1.78 24.12 -2.22
CA THR A 149 -1.02 24.99 -1.33
C THR A 149 -0.23 26.08 -2.05
N GLY A 150 -0.05 25.96 -3.39
CA GLY A 150 0.86 26.79 -4.18
C GLY A 150 2.32 26.34 -4.13
N LEU A 151 2.68 25.30 -3.37
CA LEU A 151 4.07 24.82 -3.23
C LEU A 151 4.64 24.17 -4.50
N LEU A 152 3.80 23.87 -5.49
CA LEU A 152 4.21 23.37 -6.80
C LEU A 152 4.38 24.47 -7.87
N ASP A 153 4.24 25.74 -7.51
CA ASP A 153 4.41 26.85 -8.47
C ASP A 153 5.83 26.87 -9.06
N GLY A 154 5.90 26.85 -10.40
CA GLY A 154 7.14 26.74 -11.17
C GLY A 154 7.84 25.37 -11.10
N LYS A 155 7.20 24.33 -10.56
CA LYS A 155 7.81 23.01 -10.35
C LYS A 155 7.36 21.98 -11.38
N LYS A 156 8.17 20.92 -11.51
CA LYS A 156 7.77 19.69 -12.21
C LYS A 156 7.12 18.72 -11.23
N ALA A 157 6.06 18.04 -11.66
CA ALA A 157 5.35 17.07 -10.82
C ALA A 157 4.73 15.95 -11.66
N THR A 158 4.38 14.84 -11.02
CA THR A 158 3.49 13.82 -11.59
C THR A 158 2.43 13.42 -10.55
N THR A 159 1.44 12.66 -11.00
CA THR A 159 0.34 12.13 -10.16
C THR A 159 -0.12 10.78 -10.72
N ASN A 160 -1.07 10.13 -10.05
CA ASN A 160 -1.68 8.87 -10.49
C ASN A 160 -2.16 8.93 -11.95
N LYS A 161 -1.90 7.86 -12.74
CA LYS A 161 -2.20 7.88 -14.18
C LYS A 161 -3.68 8.02 -14.52
N MET A 162 -4.56 7.42 -13.71
CA MET A 162 -5.99 7.49 -13.93
C MET A 162 -6.53 8.89 -13.58
N MET A 163 -5.99 9.51 -12.53
CA MET A 163 -6.39 10.85 -12.10
C MET A 163 -5.66 11.97 -12.85
N TYR A 164 -4.65 11.65 -13.66
CA TYR A 164 -3.78 12.62 -14.30
C TYR A 164 -4.55 13.73 -15.02
N LYS A 165 -5.47 13.37 -15.93
CA LYS A 165 -6.25 14.36 -16.69
C LYS A 165 -7.09 15.27 -15.78
N ILE A 166 -7.71 14.71 -14.76
CA ILE A 166 -8.56 15.45 -13.81
C ILE A 166 -7.71 16.43 -13.00
N VAL A 167 -6.58 15.97 -12.47
CA VAL A 167 -5.65 16.79 -11.68
C VAL A 167 -5.06 17.91 -12.54
N THR A 168 -4.60 17.60 -13.75
CA THR A 168 -4.01 18.62 -14.64
C THR A 168 -5.03 19.65 -15.11
N GLU A 169 -6.27 19.26 -15.39
CA GLU A 169 -7.32 20.20 -15.77
C GLU A 169 -7.73 21.08 -14.58
N SER A 170 -7.84 20.49 -13.38
CA SER A 170 -8.17 21.20 -12.14
C SER A 170 -7.06 22.16 -11.68
N THR A 171 -5.85 22.02 -12.21
CA THR A 171 -4.68 22.84 -11.87
C THR A 171 -4.13 23.62 -13.06
N LYS A 172 -4.89 23.72 -14.17
CA LYS A 172 -4.44 24.36 -15.42
C LYS A 172 -4.05 25.84 -15.29
N ASP A 173 -4.61 26.52 -14.30
CA ASP A 173 -4.33 27.94 -14.02
C ASP A 173 -3.12 28.12 -13.10
N LEU A 174 -2.50 27.03 -12.64
CA LEU A 174 -1.26 27.02 -11.86
C LEU A 174 -0.06 26.78 -12.78
N ASN A 175 1.09 27.38 -12.45
CA ASN A 175 2.33 27.16 -13.18
C ASN A 175 2.99 25.83 -12.76
N ILE A 176 2.40 24.69 -13.14
CA ILE A 176 2.93 23.35 -12.82
C ILE A 176 3.23 22.61 -14.12
N THR A 177 4.45 22.12 -14.26
CA THR A 177 4.81 21.23 -15.39
C THR A 177 4.53 19.78 -15.02
N TRP A 178 3.34 19.29 -15.37
CA TRP A 178 2.97 17.90 -15.15
C TRP A 178 3.66 16.97 -16.15
N ILE A 179 4.31 15.93 -15.63
CA ILE A 179 5.03 14.91 -16.42
C ILE A 179 4.15 13.64 -16.53
N PRO A 180 3.59 13.34 -17.71
CA PRO A 180 2.60 12.26 -17.85
C PRO A 180 3.23 10.86 -17.77
N LYS A 181 4.45 10.72 -18.29
CA LYS A 181 5.22 9.48 -18.26
C LYS A 181 6.39 9.60 -17.30
N ALA A 182 6.09 9.37 -16.03
CA ALA A 182 7.07 9.37 -14.94
C ALA A 182 6.57 8.44 -13.85
N ARG A 183 7.44 7.55 -13.36
CA ARG A 183 7.18 6.75 -12.16
C ARG A 183 7.21 7.66 -10.93
N TYR A 184 8.23 8.52 -10.91
CA TYR A 184 8.32 9.66 -10.01
C TYR A 184 9.01 10.83 -10.71
N VAL A 185 8.97 12.00 -10.10
CA VAL A 185 9.62 13.23 -10.56
C VAL A 185 10.32 13.86 -9.37
N VAL A 186 11.56 14.28 -9.56
CA VAL A 186 12.34 14.97 -8.54
C VAL A 186 12.78 16.34 -9.05
N ASN A 187 12.44 17.40 -8.32
CA ASN A 187 12.88 18.76 -8.68
C ASN A 187 14.40 18.94 -8.45
N ASP A 188 15.00 19.92 -9.13
CA ASP A 188 16.46 20.12 -9.15
C ASP A 188 17.04 20.40 -7.76
N ASP A 189 16.29 21.11 -6.91
CA ASP A 189 16.63 21.41 -5.51
C ASP A 189 16.51 20.19 -4.57
N LYS A 190 16.03 19.04 -5.08
CA LYS A 190 15.74 17.80 -4.34
C LYS A 190 14.80 18.00 -3.16
N LYS A 191 14.05 19.12 -3.11
CA LYS A 191 13.10 19.43 -2.04
C LYS A 191 11.75 18.76 -2.27
N ILE A 192 11.27 18.68 -3.52
CA ILE A 192 9.96 18.11 -3.83
C ILE A 192 10.11 16.88 -4.73
N TRP A 193 9.54 15.77 -4.26
CA TRP A 193 9.48 14.47 -4.91
C TRP A 193 8.01 14.09 -5.07
N THR A 194 7.58 13.76 -6.29
CA THR A 194 6.20 13.33 -6.55
C THR A 194 6.21 12.01 -7.28
N SER A 195 5.49 10.98 -6.83
CA SER A 195 5.29 9.75 -7.60
C SER A 195 3.93 9.72 -8.29
N SER A 196 3.79 8.83 -9.27
CA SER A 196 2.50 8.44 -9.83
C SER A 196 1.75 7.53 -8.85
N GLY A 197 1.23 6.38 -9.26
CA GLY A 197 0.38 5.57 -8.41
C GLY A 197 1.08 4.89 -7.24
N VAL A 198 0.36 3.93 -6.68
CA VAL A 198 0.60 3.41 -5.35
C VAL A 198 1.98 2.74 -5.21
N THR A 199 2.28 1.76 -6.06
CA THR A 199 3.59 1.09 -6.03
C THR A 199 4.73 2.00 -6.51
N ALA A 200 4.43 3.07 -7.26
CA ALA A 200 5.43 4.08 -7.62
C ALA A 200 5.94 4.87 -6.41
N GLY A 201 5.14 4.95 -5.34
CA GLY A 201 5.56 5.53 -4.07
C GLY A 201 6.66 4.71 -3.38
N MET A 202 6.62 3.38 -3.50
CA MET A 202 7.69 2.53 -2.98
C MET A 202 8.99 2.75 -3.78
N ASP A 203 8.90 2.86 -5.11
CA ASP A 203 10.06 3.17 -5.96
C ASP A 203 10.66 4.54 -5.63
N LEU A 204 9.81 5.55 -5.41
CA LEU A 204 10.22 6.87 -4.94
C LEU A 204 10.91 6.78 -3.59
N ALA A 205 10.38 6.02 -2.63
CA ALA A 205 10.96 5.88 -1.31
C ALA A 205 12.34 5.19 -1.36
N HIS A 206 12.52 4.19 -2.24
CA HIS A 206 13.82 3.58 -2.49
C HIS A 206 14.81 4.61 -3.08
N ALA A 207 14.41 5.35 -4.12
CA ALA A 207 15.25 6.39 -4.72
C ALA A 207 15.59 7.52 -3.74
N PHE A 208 14.65 7.87 -2.86
CA PHE A 208 14.84 8.85 -1.80
C PHE A 208 15.83 8.35 -0.73
N LEU A 209 15.75 7.07 -0.37
CA LEU A 209 16.70 6.44 0.53
C LEU A 209 18.11 6.38 -0.09
N GLU A 210 18.22 6.10 -1.39
CA GLU A 210 19.49 6.19 -2.12
C GLU A 210 20.05 7.60 -2.08
N HIS A 211 19.21 8.64 -2.22
CA HIS A 211 19.62 10.03 -2.06
C HIS A 211 20.16 10.36 -0.67
N LEU A 212 19.56 9.79 0.39
CA LEU A 212 19.97 10.07 1.78
C LEU A 212 21.15 9.23 2.27
N ALA A 213 21.24 7.97 1.87
CA ALA A 213 22.12 6.97 2.46
C ALA A 213 23.07 6.28 1.47
N GLY A 214 23.00 6.64 0.18
CA GLY A 214 23.74 5.98 -0.89
C GLY A 214 23.10 4.67 -1.35
N ARG A 215 23.53 4.23 -2.52
CA ARG A 215 22.93 3.11 -3.27
C ARG A 215 23.04 1.77 -2.53
N ASP A 216 24.17 1.50 -1.90
CA ASP A 216 24.39 0.21 -1.23
C ASP A 216 23.43 0.01 -0.04
N THR A 217 23.19 1.07 0.74
CA THR A 217 22.24 1.07 1.85
C THR A 217 20.80 0.86 1.34
N ALA A 218 20.41 1.62 0.31
CA ALA A 218 19.08 1.52 -0.28
C ALA A 218 18.81 0.12 -0.84
N ASN A 219 19.76 -0.43 -1.62
CA ASN A 219 19.66 -1.78 -2.17
C ASN A 219 19.57 -2.85 -1.08
N SER A 220 20.35 -2.72 0.00
CA SER A 220 20.33 -3.67 1.10
C SER A 220 18.96 -3.71 1.78
N LEU A 221 18.34 -2.54 2.00
CA LEU A 221 17.00 -2.46 2.58
C LEU A 221 15.91 -2.91 1.58
N GLY A 222 16.09 -2.63 0.28
CA GLY A 222 15.24 -3.17 -0.79
C GLY A 222 15.26 -4.70 -0.85
N ILE A 223 16.42 -5.33 -0.63
CA ILE A 223 16.57 -6.79 -0.55
C ILE A 223 15.81 -7.37 0.66
N VAL A 224 15.83 -6.69 1.81
CA VAL A 224 15.06 -7.12 2.99
C VAL A 224 13.56 -7.13 2.70
N MET A 225 13.08 -6.15 1.95
CA MET A 225 11.69 -6.08 1.49
C MET A 225 11.41 -6.95 0.26
N GLU A 226 12.38 -7.68 -0.27
CA GLU A 226 12.24 -8.45 -1.51
C GLU A 226 11.66 -7.59 -2.65
N MET A 227 12.10 -6.33 -2.75
CA MET A 227 11.55 -5.35 -3.69
C MET A 227 12.37 -5.26 -4.97
N SER A 228 11.69 -5.40 -6.12
CA SER A 228 12.23 -5.00 -7.42
C SER A 228 11.76 -3.58 -7.75
N TYR A 229 12.67 -2.61 -7.76
CA TYR A 229 12.31 -1.20 -7.94
C TYR A 229 12.48 -0.71 -9.37
N LYS A 230 11.75 0.37 -9.72
CA LYS A 230 11.78 1.04 -11.04
C LYS A 230 12.43 2.42 -10.95
N GLN A 231 13.04 2.87 -12.05
CA GLN A 231 13.66 4.19 -12.14
C GLN A 231 12.64 5.28 -12.52
N GLU A 232 13.06 6.55 -12.39
CA GLU A 232 12.22 7.76 -12.57
C GLU A 232 11.30 7.73 -13.80
N GLY A 233 11.82 7.30 -14.97
CA GLY A 233 11.08 7.27 -16.23
C GLY A 233 10.42 5.92 -16.59
N ASP A 234 10.66 4.88 -15.81
CA ASP A 234 10.27 3.49 -16.11
C ASP A 234 8.83 3.20 -15.71
N ASP A 235 7.91 3.92 -16.34
CA ASP A 235 6.48 3.81 -16.06
C ASP A 235 5.74 3.06 -17.17
N ALA A 236 5.43 1.78 -16.88
CA ALA A 236 4.68 0.91 -17.77
C ALA A 236 3.18 1.30 -17.89
N PHE A 237 2.64 1.98 -16.87
CA PHE A 237 1.22 2.34 -16.78
C PHE A 237 0.91 3.64 -17.54
N ALA A 238 1.91 4.47 -17.80
CA ALA A 238 1.80 5.68 -18.60
C ALA A 238 1.33 5.43 -20.05
N ALA A 239 1.62 4.27 -20.63
CA ALA A 239 1.22 3.93 -22.00
C ALA A 239 -0.27 3.54 -22.12
N GLY A 240 -0.87 2.98 -21.06
CA GLY A 240 -2.26 2.51 -21.06
C GLY A 240 -3.30 3.63 -20.97
N CYS A 241 -3.00 4.70 -20.21
CA CYS A 241 -3.95 5.81 -20.01
C CYS A 241 -3.91 6.88 -21.12
N ALA A 242 -2.92 6.87 -22.02
CA ALA A 242 -2.67 7.96 -22.97
C ALA A 242 -3.57 7.96 -24.23
N ILE A 243 -4.42 6.95 -24.47
CA ILE A 243 -5.10 6.78 -25.79
C ILE A 243 -6.64 6.71 -25.74
N SER A 244 -7.29 6.85 -24.58
CA SER A 244 -8.76 6.71 -24.53
C SER A 244 -9.42 7.89 -23.81
N GLY A 245 -10.10 8.74 -24.57
CA GLY A 245 -10.97 9.81 -24.06
C GLY A 245 -12.27 9.31 -23.42
N VAL A 246 -12.55 8.00 -23.46
CA VAL A 246 -13.68 7.34 -22.79
C VAL A 246 -13.26 5.88 -22.54
N LEU A 247 -12.89 5.53 -21.31
CA LEU A 247 -12.85 4.18 -20.68
C LEU A 247 -12.89 2.89 -21.55
N GLY A 248 -12.20 2.81 -22.70
CA GLY A 248 -12.50 1.79 -23.71
C GLY A 248 -11.42 0.75 -24.03
N THR A 249 -10.14 0.96 -23.72
CA THR A 249 -9.07 0.08 -24.25
C THR A 249 -7.80 -0.01 -23.38
N CYS A 250 -7.92 -0.25 -22.07
CA CYS A 250 -6.74 -0.54 -21.23
C CYS A 250 -6.12 -1.96 -21.43
N LEU A 251 -6.58 -2.76 -22.40
CA LEU A 251 -6.52 -4.23 -22.29
C LEU A 251 -5.58 -4.99 -23.25
N GLN A 252 -4.42 -4.47 -23.69
CA GLN A 252 -3.57 -5.26 -24.62
C GLN A 252 -2.07 -5.41 -24.37
N ARG A 253 -1.53 -5.11 -23.18
CA ARG A 253 -0.13 -5.50 -22.91
C ARG A 253 0.08 -6.10 -21.52
N GLY A 254 -0.24 -7.38 -21.42
CA GLY A 254 0.21 -8.29 -20.37
C GLY A 254 0.66 -9.63 -20.95
N ASN A 255 1.61 -9.62 -21.91
CA ASN A 255 2.56 -10.72 -22.16
C ASN A 255 3.41 -10.42 -23.41
N SER A 256 4.71 -10.11 -23.26
CA SER A 256 5.64 -10.12 -24.39
C SER A 256 6.34 -11.48 -24.47
N ASN A 257 5.65 -12.48 -25.03
CA ASN A 257 6.25 -13.63 -25.71
C ASN A 257 5.19 -14.45 -26.48
N ALA A 258 4.69 -13.93 -27.60
CA ALA A 258 4.12 -14.75 -28.68
C ALA A 258 3.97 -13.96 -30.00
N ALA A 259 4.64 -14.47 -31.04
CA ALA A 259 4.36 -14.39 -32.47
C ALA A 259 4.21 -13.03 -33.20
N ARG A 260 5.10 -12.87 -34.19
CA ARG A 260 5.10 -11.87 -35.27
C ARG A 260 3.97 -12.17 -36.29
N ASN A 261 3.23 -11.15 -36.75
CA ASN A 261 3.11 -10.73 -38.17
C ASN A 261 1.84 -9.90 -38.48
N SER A 262 2.07 -8.85 -39.27
CA SER A 262 1.18 -8.14 -40.23
C SER A 262 0.38 -6.89 -39.78
N PRO A 263 0.26 -5.86 -40.67
CA PRO A 263 -0.13 -4.49 -40.28
C PRO A 263 -1.54 -4.09 -40.75
N LEU A 264 -2.23 -3.23 -40.00
CA LEU A 264 -3.48 -2.60 -40.45
C LEU A 264 -3.48 -1.08 -40.31
N ARG A 265 -4.10 -0.47 -41.33
CA ARG A 265 -4.10 0.92 -41.78
C ARG A 265 -4.84 1.90 -40.86
N THR A 266 -4.40 3.15 -40.87
CA THR A 266 -5.07 4.33 -40.34
C THR A 266 -6.09 4.92 -41.33
N GLY A 267 -7.20 5.49 -40.83
CA GLY A 267 -8.10 6.33 -41.61
C GLY A 267 -9.03 7.20 -40.77
N ASN A 268 -8.89 8.53 -40.95
CA ASN A 268 -9.85 9.64 -40.84
C ASN A 268 -10.49 9.91 -39.45
N GLY A 269 -10.52 11.13 -38.88
CA GLY A 269 -10.47 12.48 -39.42
C GLY A 269 -11.82 13.17 -39.22
N VAL A 270 -12.02 13.89 -38.10
CA VAL A 270 -13.20 14.77 -37.89
C VAL A 270 -12.80 16.04 -37.12
N GLN A 271 -13.25 17.19 -37.64
CA GLN A 271 -12.96 18.57 -37.22
C GLN A 271 -13.76 19.02 -35.99
N VAL A 272 -13.21 19.99 -35.24
CA VAL A 272 -13.84 20.68 -34.09
C VAL A 272 -14.13 22.14 -34.46
N PRO A 273 -15.32 22.72 -34.17
CA PRO A 273 -15.54 24.15 -34.34
C PRO A 273 -15.13 24.97 -33.10
N GLN A 274 -14.55 26.14 -33.37
CA GLN A 274 -14.07 27.14 -32.42
C GLN A 274 -15.16 28.10 -31.92
N SER A 275 -14.87 28.68 -30.74
CA SER A 275 -15.17 30.04 -30.25
C SER A 275 -16.21 30.16 -29.13
N TYR A 276 -15.78 30.71 -27.98
CA TYR A 276 -16.52 31.71 -27.21
C TYR A 276 -15.55 32.64 -26.46
N THR A 277 -15.86 33.93 -26.51
CA THR A 277 -15.13 35.07 -25.96
C THR A 277 -15.53 35.41 -24.53
N TRP A 278 -14.58 35.92 -23.74
CA TRP A 278 -14.68 36.28 -22.32
C TRP A 278 -15.41 37.62 -22.08
N ILE A 279 -16.22 37.70 -21.02
CA ILE A 279 -16.61 38.96 -20.38
C ILE A 279 -15.96 39.04 -18.99
N LYS A 280 -15.26 40.15 -18.78
CA LYS A 280 -14.65 40.60 -17.52
C LYS A 280 -15.68 41.43 -16.74
N ASP A 281 -16.09 41.00 -15.55
CA ASP A 281 -16.31 41.95 -14.44
C ASP A 281 -16.27 41.26 -13.07
N THR A 282 -15.51 41.86 -12.16
CA THR A 282 -15.23 41.42 -10.80
C THR A 282 -16.00 42.29 -9.83
N ARG A 283 -17.17 41.84 -9.36
CA ARG A 283 -17.82 42.26 -8.10
C ARG A 283 -19.19 41.59 -7.91
N ALA A 284 -19.22 40.37 -7.36
CA ALA A 284 -20.33 39.81 -6.56
C ALA A 284 -20.04 38.32 -6.23
N LEU A 285 -19.20 38.05 -5.23
CA LEU A 285 -19.02 36.70 -4.68
C LEU A 285 -19.60 36.67 -3.27
N ARG A 286 -20.88 36.31 -3.17
CA ARG A 286 -21.50 35.79 -1.95
C ARG A 286 -21.99 34.38 -2.24
N TYR A 287 -21.48 33.43 -1.46
CA TYR A 287 -22.00 32.09 -1.20
C TYR A 287 -23.13 31.62 -2.11
N THR A 288 -22.80 30.94 -3.20
CA THR A 288 -23.56 29.84 -3.82
C THR A 288 -22.78 29.26 -5.01
N THR A 289 -22.81 27.93 -5.13
CA THR A 289 -22.44 27.12 -6.31
C THR A 289 -20.97 27.07 -6.77
N VAL A 290 -20.20 26.16 -6.17
CA VAL A 290 -19.16 25.35 -6.85
C VAL A 290 -19.49 23.84 -6.70
N SER A 291 -20.76 23.50 -6.47
CA SER A 291 -21.23 22.10 -6.42
C SER A 291 -21.65 21.56 -7.80
N SER A 292 -21.52 22.36 -8.87
CA SER A 292 -22.20 22.10 -10.15
C SER A 292 -21.27 21.83 -11.34
N PHE A 293 -19.94 21.84 -11.16
CA PHE A 293 -19.01 21.55 -12.26
C PHE A 293 -18.61 20.06 -12.39
N LEU A 294 -19.00 19.20 -11.43
CA LEU A 294 -18.91 17.75 -11.54
C LEU A 294 -20.27 17.04 -11.70
N LEU A 295 -21.38 17.79 -11.73
CA LEU A 295 -22.75 17.24 -11.65
C LEU A 295 -23.65 17.58 -12.86
N CYS A 296 -23.10 18.13 -13.95
CA CYS A 296 -23.90 18.47 -15.13
C CYS A 296 -23.34 17.91 -16.44
N THR A 297 -23.47 16.59 -16.60
CA THR A 297 -24.03 16.03 -17.84
C THR A 297 -25.26 15.21 -17.45
N SER A 298 -26.42 15.85 -17.51
CA SER A 298 -27.70 15.19 -17.32
C SER A 298 -27.98 14.23 -18.48
N MET A 299 -27.84 12.93 -18.22
CA MET A 299 -28.85 12.00 -18.72
C MET A 299 -29.75 11.69 -17.53
N SER A 300 -31.02 12.07 -17.65
CA SER A 300 -32.08 11.68 -16.75
C SER A 300 -32.22 10.16 -16.76
N SER A 301 -31.61 9.49 -15.80
CA SER A 301 -32.04 8.18 -15.33
C SER A 301 -32.02 8.21 -13.81
N SER A 302 -33.10 7.75 -13.20
CA SER A 302 -33.14 7.35 -11.80
C SER A 302 -31.85 6.62 -11.38
N PRO A 303 -31.39 6.71 -10.12
CA PRO A 303 -30.24 5.93 -9.67
C PRO A 303 -30.63 4.44 -9.80
N LYS A 304 -30.22 3.83 -10.90
CA LYS A 304 -30.46 2.43 -11.18
C LYS A 304 -29.25 1.63 -10.70
N SER A 305 -29.60 0.62 -9.90
CA SER A 305 -28.82 -0.47 -9.32
C SER A 305 -27.74 -0.10 -8.31
N SER A 306 -27.99 -0.48 -7.05
CA SER A 306 -26.95 -0.97 -6.15
C SER A 306 -26.04 -1.92 -6.93
N LEU A 307 -24.72 -1.81 -6.74
CA LEU A 307 -23.76 -2.73 -7.34
C LEU A 307 -24.10 -4.14 -6.81
N VAL A 308 -24.67 -4.98 -7.66
CA VAL A 308 -25.19 -6.29 -7.24
C VAL A 308 -24.04 -7.13 -6.69
N VAL A 309 -24.23 -7.66 -5.48
CA VAL A 309 -23.30 -8.57 -4.82
C VAL A 309 -23.95 -9.94 -4.75
N ASP A 310 -23.44 -10.88 -5.55
CA ASP A 310 -23.93 -12.26 -5.60
C ASP A 310 -23.48 -13.07 -4.38
N LYS A 311 -22.31 -12.72 -3.84
CA LYS A 311 -21.64 -13.43 -2.76
C LYS A 311 -20.78 -12.48 -1.93
N VAL A 312 -20.77 -12.68 -0.62
CA VAL A 312 -19.83 -12.02 0.28
C VAL A 312 -18.87 -13.08 0.81
N TYR A 313 -17.57 -12.82 0.69
CA TYR A 313 -16.54 -13.57 1.40
C TYR A 313 -16.16 -12.81 2.66
N HIS A 314 -16.11 -13.49 3.81
CA HIS A 314 -15.56 -12.92 5.03
C HIS A 314 -14.09 -13.29 5.18
N LEU A 315 -13.22 -12.28 5.19
CA LEU A 315 -11.77 -12.41 5.31
C LEU A 315 -11.31 -11.94 6.69
N ALA A 316 -10.64 -12.81 7.45
CA ALA A 316 -9.98 -12.43 8.69
C ALA A 316 -8.48 -12.18 8.46
N VAL A 317 -8.00 -11.00 8.82
CA VAL A 317 -6.57 -10.70 8.94
C VAL A 317 -6.13 -10.90 10.39
N CYS A 318 -5.17 -11.81 10.60
CA CYS A 318 -4.67 -12.17 11.92
C CYS A 318 -3.58 -11.19 12.38
N LEU A 319 -3.94 -10.19 13.17
CA LEU A 319 -3.01 -9.22 13.74
C LEU A 319 -2.36 -9.72 15.03
N PHE A 320 -1.11 -9.32 15.24
CA PHE A 320 -0.36 -9.55 16.47
C PHE A 320 0.66 -8.42 16.67
N PRO A 321 1.17 -8.21 17.89
CA PRO A 321 2.19 -7.19 18.13
C PRO A 321 3.41 -7.38 17.22
N ARG A 322 3.90 -6.28 16.62
CA ARG A 322 5.03 -6.28 15.67
C ARG A 322 4.79 -7.10 14.39
N VAL A 323 3.53 -7.25 14.00
CA VAL A 323 3.17 -7.68 12.64
C VAL A 323 3.80 -6.76 11.60
N THR A 324 4.28 -7.31 10.49
CA THR A 324 4.72 -6.52 9.34
C THR A 324 3.47 -5.96 8.66
N ALA A 325 3.30 -4.63 8.66
CA ALA A 325 2.07 -4.03 8.17
C ALA A 325 1.87 -4.26 6.67
N LEU A 326 2.93 -4.19 5.88
CA LEU A 326 2.86 -4.40 4.43
C LEU A 326 2.47 -5.83 4.03
N ASP A 327 2.73 -6.83 4.89
CA ASP A 327 2.36 -8.25 4.64
C ASP A 327 0.85 -8.46 4.52
N TYR A 328 0.03 -7.60 5.13
CA TYR A 328 -1.42 -7.66 4.98
C TYR A 328 -2.00 -6.44 4.25
N GLN A 329 -1.43 -5.24 4.44
CA GLN A 329 -1.97 -4.03 3.82
C GLN A 329 -1.80 -4.05 2.30
N GLY A 330 -0.68 -4.58 1.77
CA GLY A 330 -0.50 -4.76 0.33
C GLY A 330 -1.57 -5.68 -0.27
N PRO A 331 -1.70 -6.94 0.21
CA PRO A 331 -2.79 -7.84 -0.20
C PRO A 331 -4.20 -7.29 -0.02
N VAL A 332 -4.48 -6.60 1.09
CA VAL A 332 -5.80 -6.02 1.38
C VAL A 332 -6.14 -4.85 0.46
N GLU A 333 -5.17 -4.08 -0.03
CA GLU A 333 -5.45 -3.03 -1.02
C GLU A 333 -6.01 -3.64 -2.33
N LEU A 334 -5.63 -4.87 -2.67
CA LEU A 334 -6.21 -5.62 -3.80
C LEU A 334 -7.53 -6.31 -3.45
N LEU A 335 -7.57 -7.02 -2.33
CA LEU A 335 -8.70 -7.91 -1.99
C LEU A 335 -9.85 -7.17 -1.30
N GLY A 336 -9.55 -6.10 -0.56
CA GLY A 336 -10.47 -5.37 0.30
C GLY A 336 -10.90 -4.01 -0.25
N CYS A 337 -10.63 -3.69 -1.52
CA CYS A 337 -11.01 -2.40 -2.11
C CYS A 337 -12.48 -2.34 -2.58
N PHE A 338 -13.25 -3.44 -2.50
CA PHE A 338 -14.66 -3.48 -2.92
C PHE A 338 -15.60 -4.16 -1.89
N PRO A 339 -15.56 -3.75 -0.61
CA PRO A 339 -16.38 -4.32 0.45
C PRO A 339 -17.87 -3.97 0.28
N THR A 340 -18.73 -4.68 1.02
CA THR A 340 -20.18 -4.57 0.89
C THR A 340 -20.70 -3.16 1.20
N ASP A 341 -20.14 -2.50 2.21
CA ASP A 341 -20.51 -1.14 2.63
C ASP A 341 -20.19 -0.10 1.54
N LEU A 342 -18.96 -0.10 1.01
CA LEU A 342 -18.58 0.82 -0.06
C LEU A 342 -19.37 0.59 -1.35
N ARG A 343 -19.87 -0.62 -1.61
CA ARG A 343 -20.75 -0.91 -2.75
C ARG A 343 -22.18 -0.41 -2.55
N ALA A 344 -22.64 -0.33 -1.30
CA ALA A 344 -23.95 0.17 -0.94
C ALA A 344 -24.02 1.71 -0.95
N GLU A 345 -22.89 2.38 -0.73
CA GLU A 345 -22.78 3.84 -0.71
C GLU A 345 -22.93 4.46 -2.14
N PRO A 346 -23.98 5.25 -2.41
CA PRO A 346 -24.24 5.78 -3.76
C PRO A 346 -23.16 6.73 -4.29
N ASN A 347 -22.43 7.39 -3.40
CA ASN A 347 -21.37 8.34 -3.72
C ASN A 347 -19.97 7.78 -3.48
N SER A 348 -19.85 6.46 -3.27
CA SER A 348 -18.57 5.78 -3.12
C SER A 348 -17.69 5.97 -4.35
N HIS A 349 -16.38 6.04 -4.13
CA HIS A 349 -15.38 6.05 -5.20
C HIS A 349 -15.43 4.77 -6.06
N LEU A 350 -16.03 3.69 -5.57
CA LEU A 350 -16.24 2.47 -6.37
C LEU A 350 -17.14 2.67 -7.58
N GLN A 351 -17.98 3.71 -7.59
CA GLN A 351 -18.81 4.02 -8.75
C GLN A 351 -17.98 4.34 -10.01
N PHE A 352 -16.75 4.85 -9.84
CA PHE A 352 -15.81 5.07 -10.95
C PHE A 352 -15.29 3.76 -11.55
N PHE A 353 -15.35 2.67 -10.79
CA PHE A 353 -14.77 1.37 -11.14
C PHE A 353 -15.82 0.27 -11.32
N LYS A 354 -17.12 0.62 -11.33
CA LYS A 354 -18.24 -0.32 -11.33
C LYS A 354 -18.17 -1.43 -12.39
N ASP A 355 -17.62 -1.13 -13.57
CA ASP A 355 -17.50 -2.07 -14.68
C ASP A 355 -16.34 -3.07 -14.50
N TYR A 356 -15.47 -2.82 -13.50
CA TYR A 356 -14.31 -3.63 -13.14
C TYR A 356 -14.44 -4.28 -11.75
N LEU A 357 -15.62 -4.19 -11.14
CA LEU A 357 -15.89 -4.82 -9.85
C LEU A 357 -16.26 -6.29 -10.06
N PRO A 358 -15.72 -7.23 -9.25
CA PRO A 358 -16.20 -8.60 -9.27
C PRO A 358 -17.66 -8.67 -8.81
N SER A 359 -18.37 -9.74 -9.16
CA SER A 359 -19.75 -9.94 -8.70
C SER A 359 -19.86 -10.28 -7.20
N PHE A 360 -18.73 -10.50 -6.52
CA PHE A 360 -18.67 -10.72 -5.08
C PHE A 360 -18.06 -9.53 -4.34
N ALA A 361 -18.30 -9.45 -3.04
CA ALA A 361 -17.59 -8.58 -2.11
C ALA A 361 -16.67 -9.39 -1.19
N ILE A 362 -15.64 -8.74 -0.66
CA ILE A 362 -14.83 -9.27 0.42
C ILE A 362 -14.93 -8.30 1.59
N ASP A 363 -15.54 -8.75 2.69
CA ASP A 363 -15.61 -8.00 3.93
C ASP A 363 -14.45 -8.42 4.82
N VAL A 364 -13.62 -7.47 5.21
CA VAL A 364 -12.38 -7.72 5.94
C VAL A 364 -12.52 -7.37 7.42
N GLU A 365 -12.16 -8.30 8.28
CA GLU A 365 -12.03 -8.11 9.73
C GLU A 365 -10.58 -8.26 10.17
N TYR A 366 -10.15 -7.39 11.08
CA TYR A 366 -8.80 -7.36 11.61
C TYR A 366 -8.85 -7.83 13.05
N ILE A 367 -8.49 -9.09 13.28
CA ILE A 367 -8.67 -9.73 14.58
C ILE A 367 -7.35 -9.90 15.29
N SER A 368 -7.35 -9.72 16.61
CA SER A 368 -6.15 -9.79 17.44
C SER A 368 -6.39 -10.56 18.75
N HIS A 369 -5.38 -10.73 19.59
CA HIS A 369 -5.55 -11.34 20.91
C HIS A 369 -6.35 -10.46 21.89
N SER A 370 -6.34 -9.14 21.72
CA SER A 370 -7.10 -8.17 22.53
C SER A 370 -7.71 -7.07 21.65
N GLU A 371 -8.51 -6.19 22.24
CA GLU A 371 -9.06 -5.00 21.57
C GLU A 371 -8.10 -3.81 21.59
N ASP A 372 -6.94 -3.97 22.25
CA ASP A 372 -5.95 -2.90 22.34
C ASP A 372 -5.36 -2.60 20.95
N PRO A 373 -4.96 -1.33 20.70
CA PRO A 373 -4.29 -0.98 19.46
C PRO A 373 -3.03 -1.84 19.23
N ILE A 374 -2.88 -2.34 18.02
CA ILE A 374 -1.72 -3.13 17.62
C ILE A 374 -0.66 -2.20 17.04
N THR A 375 0.53 -2.23 17.64
CA THR A 375 1.71 -1.59 17.08
C THR A 375 2.41 -2.54 16.10
N PRO A 376 2.40 -2.25 14.78
CA PRO A 376 3.15 -3.02 13.79
C PRO A 376 4.66 -2.86 13.97
N ALA A 377 5.46 -3.57 13.17
CA ALA A 377 6.91 -3.38 13.12
C ALA A 377 7.27 -1.95 12.67
N THR A 378 6.51 -1.45 11.70
CA THR A 378 6.57 -0.14 11.04
C THR A 378 5.14 0.30 10.71
N GLY A 379 4.85 1.59 10.70
CA GLY A 379 3.49 2.10 10.45
C GLY A 379 2.79 2.63 11.71
N PRO A 380 1.59 3.19 11.55
CA PRO A 380 0.78 3.68 12.66
C PRO A 380 0.21 2.53 13.49
N ASN A 381 -0.22 2.82 14.72
CA ASN A 381 -1.01 1.87 15.48
C ASN A 381 -2.34 1.61 14.77
N VAL A 382 -2.77 0.35 14.72
CA VAL A 382 -4.02 -0.06 14.07
C VAL A 382 -5.01 -0.61 15.08
N LEU A 383 -6.30 -0.40 14.84
CA LEU A 383 -7.36 -0.89 15.71
C LEU A 383 -7.91 -2.23 15.21
N PRO A 384 -7.88 -3.29 16.04
CA PRO A 384 -8.61 -4.52 15.76
C PRO A 384 -10.12 -4.27 15.69
N THR A 385 -10.80 -5.02 14.83
CA THR A 385 -12.28 -5.07 14.77
C THR A 385 -12.87 -6.13 15.69
N GLY A 386 -12.03 -6.99 16.29
CA GLY A 386 -12.44 -8.01 17.23
C GLY A 386 -11.28 -8.85 17.73
N THR A 387 -11.58 -9.85 18.56
CA THR A 387 -10.57 -10.74 19.14
C THR A 387 -10.68 -12.18 18.67
N TYR A 388 -9.56 -12.90 18.64
CA TYR A 388 -9.53 -14.34 18.36
C TYR A 388 -10.52 -15.10 19.26
N GLU A 389 -10.51 -14.80 20.56
CA GLU A 389 -11.41 -15.44 21.53
C GLU A 389 -12.88 -15.05 21.32
N GLY A 390 -13.17 -13.79 21.00
CA GLY A 390 -14.52 -13.32 20.69
C GLY A 390 -15.10 -14.02 19.46
N VAL A 391 -14.30 -14.19 18.41
CA VAL A 391 -14.70 -14.96 17.23
C VAL A 391 -14.95 -16.43 17.59
N MET A 392 -14.01 -17.07 18.30
CA MET A 392 -14.15 -18.46 18.72
C MET A 392 -15.41 -18.70 19.55
N LYS A 393 -15.76 -17.78 20.45
CA LYS A 393 -16.98 -17.83 21.28
C LYS A 393 -18.28 -17.61 20.49
N SER A 394 -18.27 -16.72 19.52
CA SER A 394 -19.46 -16.44 18.70
C SER A 394 -19.77 -17.56 17.70
N GLY A 395 -18.82 -18.47 17.45
CA GLY A 395 -18.97 -19.53 16.44
C GLY A 395 -18.92 -19.02 15.00
N LYS A 396 -18.53 -17.75 14.79
CA LYS A 396 -18.36 -17.17 13.47
C LYS A 396 -17.27 -17.91 12.69
N GLN A 397 -17.57 -18.23 11.43
CA GLN A 397 -16.67 -18.92 10.51
C GLN A 397 -16.29 -17.96 9.38
N PHE A 398 -14.98 -17.81 9.14
CA PHE A 398 -14.45 -17.05 8.02
C PHE A 398 -14.28 -17.93 6.78
N ASP A 399 -14.47 -17.34 5.61
CA ASP A 399 -14.20 -17.98 4.32
C ASP A 399 -12.70 -17.97 4.01
N ILE A 400 -12.04 -16.84 4.33
CA ILE A 400 -10.63 -16.59 4.04
C ILE A 400 -9.94 -16.18 5.34
N ILE A 401 -8.76 -16.72 5.60
CA ILE A 401 -7.90 -16.29 6.70
C ILE A 401 -6.56 -15.86 6.12
N MET A 402 -6.13 -14.65 6.44
CA MET A 402 -4.82 -14.10 6.10
C MET A 402 -3.94 -14.05 7.35
N ILE A 403 -2.75 -14.61 7.25
CA ILE A 403 -1.75 -14.66 8.32
C ILE A 403 -0.49 -13.93 7.84
N PRO A 404 -0.31 -12.66 8.21
CA PRO A 404 0.91 -11.92 7.91
C PRO A 404 2.11 -12.45 8.72
N GLY A 405 3.31 -12.10 8.27
CA GLY A 405 4.54 -12.27 9.02
C GLY A 405 4.80 -11.09 9.96
N GLY A 406 5.98 -11.07 10.54
CA GLY A 406 6.33 -10.10 11.56
C GLY A 406 7.43 -10.59 12.49
N LEU A 407 7.88 -9.68 13.36
CA LEU A 407 9.03 -9.92 14.23
C LEU A 407 8.77 -11.01 15.29
N LEU A 408 7.50 -11.22 15.64
CA LEU A 408 7.07 -12.17 16.67
C LEU A 408 6.32 -13.38 16.09
N SER A 409 6.52 -13.70 14.81
CA SER A 409 5.82 -14.82 14.14
C SER A 409 6.24 -16.21 14.60
N ASN A 410 7.25 -16.36 15.46
CA ASN A 410 7.56 -17.68 16.03
C ASN A 410 6.32 -18.23 16.77
N PRO A 411 5.86 -19.45 16.48
CA PRO A 411 4.72 -20.07 17.16
C PRO A 411 4.80 -20.07 18.70
N THR A 412 5.99 -20.01 19.28
CA THR A 412 6.18 -19.95 20.74
C THR A 412 6.10 -18.53 21.31
N GLN A 413 6.08 -17.49 20.45
CA GLN A 413 6.06 -16.08 20.83
C GLN A 413 4.71 -15.42 20.54
N VAL A 414 3.97 -15.87 19.53
CA VAL A 414 2.60 -15.40 19.30
C VAL A 414 1.67 -15.80 20.45
N HIS A 415 0.63 -14.99 20.69
CA HIS A 415 -0.34 -15.30 21.72
C HIS A 415 -1.06 -16.64 21.41
N PRO A 416 -1.23 -17.57 22.37
CA PRO A 416 -1.79 -18.90 22.12
C PRO A 416 -3.19 -18.90 21.47
N SER A 417 -3.99 -17.86 21.72
CA SER A 417 -5.34 -17.73 21.14
C SER A 417 -5.32 -17.65 19.60
N LEU A 418 -4.22 -17.17 18.99
CA LEU A 418 -4.07 -17.20 17.53
C LEU A 418 -4.03 -18.65 17.01
N LEU A 419 -3.18 -19.51 17.59
CA LEU A 419 -3.09 -20.90 17.16
C LEU A 419 -4.38 -21.68 17.43
N GLN A 420 -5.07 -21.38 18.53
CA GLN A 420 -6.38 -21.96 18.85
C GLN A 420 -7.45 -21.54 17.82
N PHE A 421 -7.49 -20.24 17.50
CA PHE A 421 -8.38 -19.70 16.48
C PHE A 421 -8.17 -20.37 15.13
N LEU A 422 -6.91 -20.50 14.68
CA LEU A 422 -6.57 -21.16 13.42
C LEU A 422 -7.04 -22.62 13.40
N LYS A 423 -6.80 -23.38 14.47
CA LYS A 423 -7.25 -24.77 14.59
C LYS A 423 -8.77 -24.90 14.57
N GLN A 424 -9.49 -23.98 15.22
CA GLN A 424 -10.95 -23.98 15.25
C GLN A 424 -11.56 -23.64 13.88
N GLN A 425 -10.97 -22.70 13.14
CA GLN A 425 -11.48 -22.29 11.83
C GLN A 425 -11.12 -23.27 10.70
N ALA A 426 -10.02 -24.02 10.85
CA ALA A 426 -9.46 -24.88 9.80
C ALA A 426 -10.44 -25.86 9.13
N PRO A 427 -11.41 -26.48 9.83
CA PRO A 427 -12.40 -27.35 9.18
C PRO A 427 -13.32 -26.62 8.20
N GLY A 428 -13.72 -25.38 8.51
CA GLY A 428 -14.71 -24.62 7.74
C GLY A 428 -14.13 -23.56 6.79
N VAL A 429 -12.86 -23.16 6.99
CA VAL A 429 -12.23 -22.13 6.14
C VAL A 429 -11.97 -22.66 4.74
N LYS A 430 -12.28 -21.83 3.73
CA LYS A 430 -12.09 -22.17 2.31
C LYS A 430 -10.66 -21.93 1.87
N HIS A 431 -10.07 -20.81 2.29
CA HIS A 431 -8.72 -20.41 1.90
C HIS A 431 -7.93 -19.84 3.09
N ILE A 432 -6.66 -20.24 3.21
CA ILE A 432 -5.69 -19.67 4.15
C ILE A 432 -4.55 -19.09 3.31
N LEU A 433 -4.32 -17.80 3.46
CA LEU A 433 -3.23 -17.07 2.82
C LEU A 433 -2.19 -16.74 3.89
N THR A 434 -0.93 -17.08 3.65
CA THR A 434 0.16 -16.67 4.55
C THR A 434 1.19 -15.89 3.79
N ILE A 435 1.71 -14.84 4.42
CA ILE A 435 2.74 -13.99 3.86
C ILE A 435 3.94 -14.01 4.81
N CYS A 436 5.15 -14.05 4.26
CA CYS A 436 6.40 -13.99 5.00
C CYS A 436 6.46 -15.12 6.06
N THR A 437 6.77 -14.79 7.30
CA THR A 437 6.80 -15.72 8.44
C THR A 437 5.42 -16.15 8.93
N GLY A 438 4.32 -15.69 8.32
CA GLY A 438 2.97 -16.17 8.64
C GLY A 438 2.79 -17.67 8.39
N SER A 439 3.55 -18.24 7.45
CA SER A 439 3.62 -19.69 7.21
C SER A 439 4.24 -20.44 8.40
N TRP A 440 5.12 -19.82 9.18
CA TRP A 440 5.68 -20.39 10.40
C TRP A 440 4.60 -20.52 11.50
N ILE A 441 3.75 -19.50 11.66
CA ILE A 441 2.59 -19.54 12.55
C ILE A 441 1.65 -20.68 12.14
N LEU A 442 1.35 -20.79 10.84
CA LEU A 442 0.48 -21.84 10.30
C LEU A 442 1.08 -23.25 10.50
N ALA A 443 2.40 -23.41 10.35
CA ALA A 443 3.12 -24.64 10.68
C ALA A 443 2.96 -25.00 12.17
N GLY A 444 3.10 -24.01 13.06
CA GLY A 444 2.90 -24.20 14.51
C GLY A 444 1.47 -24.57 14.91
N ALA A 445 0.47 -24.18 14.10
CA ALA A 445 -0.89 -24.67 14.25
C ALA A 445 -1.09 -26.13 13.77
N GLY A 446 -0.09 -26.72 13.12
CA GLY A 446 -0.14 -28.07 12.55
C GLY A 446 -0.84 -28.15 11.19
N LEU A 447 -1.19 -27.01 10.59
CA LEU A 447 -2.05 -26.94 9.40
C LEU A 447 -1.28 -27.08 8.08
N LEU A 448 0.06 -27.12 8.12
CA LEU A 448 0.92 -27.37 6.96
C LEU A 448 1.39 -28.83 6.82
N ASN A 449 0.96 -29.74 7.70
CA ASN A 449 1.37 -31.13 7.64
C ASN A 449 0.89 -31.82 6.35
N GLY A 450 1.81 -32.42 5.59
CA GLY A 450 1.60 -33.01 4.28
C GLY A 450 1.46 -32.00 3.13
N LYS A 451 1.78 -30.71 3.34
CA LYS A 451 1.58 -29.64 2.35
C LYS A 451 2.90 -29.09 1.80
N LYS A 452 2.81 -28.44 0.64
CA LYS A 452 3.89 -27.61 0.09
C LYS A 452 3.74 -26.19 0.63
N ALA A 453 4.86 -25.55 0.94
CA ALA A 453 4.87 -24.17 1.45
C ALA A 453 6.17 -23.43 1.12
N THR A 454 6.14 -22.11 1.17
CA THR A 454 7.32 -21.22 1.15
C THR A 454 7.20 -20.17 2.26
N THR A 455 8.27 -19.41 2.48
CA THR A 455 8.36 -18.30 3.43
C THR A 455 9.42 -17.31 2.93
N ASN A 456 9.57 -16.15 3.57
CA ASN A 456 10.52 -15.14 3.14
C ASN A 456 11.97 -15.65 3.18
N LYS A 457 12.79 -15.18 2.24
CA LYS A 457 14.09 -15.83 1.95
C LYS A 457 15.08 -15.68 3.09
N SER A 458 15.04 -14.55 3.79
CA SER A 458 15.92 -14.30 4.94
C SER A 458 15.64 -15.22 6.14
N MET A 459 14.39 -15.68 6.33
CA MET A 459 14.02 -16.57 7.44
C MET A 459 13.83 -18.03 7.02
N TYR A 460 13.95 -18.34 5.72
CA TYR A 460 13.65 -19.67 5.18
C TYR A 460 14.36 -20.80 5.93
N ASN A 461 15.68 -20.70 6.14
CA ASN A 461 16.45 -21.75 6.84
C ASN A 461 16.04 -21.89 8.31
N VAL A 462 15.71 -20.79 8.99
CA VAL A 462 15.25 -20.80 10.39
C VAL A 462 13.88 -21.47 10.51
N VAL A 463 12.94 -21.10 9.64
CA VAL A 463 11.59 -21.69 9.61
C VAL A 463 11.67 -23.18 9.26
N LYS A 464 12.45 -23.54 8.24
CA LYS A 464 12.65 -24.94 7.83
C LYS A 464 13.24 -25.79 8.95
N GLU A 465 14.30 -25.33 9.61
CA GLU A 465 14.94 -26.06 10.71
C GLU A 465 14.01 -26.18 11.93
N SER A 466 13.32 -25.10 12.30
CA SER A 466 12.38 -25.12 13.43
C SER A 466 11.13 -25.98 13.20
N THR A 467 10.85 -26.35 11.95
CA THR A 467 9.71 -27.20 11.56
C THR A 467 10.13 -28.56 11.01
N LYS A 468 11.39 -28.97 11.20
CA LYS A 468 11.96 -30.21 10.64
C LYS A 468 11.24 -31.50 11.04
N ASP A 469 10.55 -31.49 12.18
CA ASP A 469 9.81 -32.64 12.69
C ASP A 469 8.38 -32.72 12.10
N LEU A 470 7.98 -31.73 11.30
CA LEU A 470 6.70 -31.70 10.58
C LEU A 470 6.90 -32.19 9.14
N ASN A 471 5.91 -32.87 8.58
CA ASN A 471 5.94 -33.28 7.18
C ASN A 471 5.58 -32.09 6.27
N ILE A 472 6.51 -31.14 6.07
CA ILE A 472 6.28 -29.96 5.21
C ILE A 472 7.30 -29.97 4.07
N THR A 473 6.81 -29.86 2.84
CA THR A 473 7.68 -29.69 1.66
C THR A 473 7.93 -28.20 1.41
N TRP A 474 9.01 -27.68 2.00
CA TRP A 474 9.40 -26.28 1.82
C TRP A 474 10.02 -26.04 0.43
N ILE A 475 9.46 -25.12 -0.36
CA ILE A 475 9.93 -24.77 -1.71
C ILE A 475 10.80 -23.50 -1.63
N PRO A 476 12.14 -23.60 -1.71
CA PRO A 476 13.04 -22.49 -1.41
C PRO A 476 12.93 -21.32 -2.40
N LYS A 477 12.79 -21.63 -3.68
CA LYS A 477 12.80 -20.63 -4.75
C LYS A 477 11.42 -20.03 -5.03
N ALA A 478 10.33 -20.60 -4.56
CA ALA A 478 9.01 -20.14 -4.98
C ALA A 478 8.70 -18.75 -4.43
N ARG A 479 8.18 -17.82 -5.25
CA ARG A 479 7.66 -16.53 -4.78
C ARG A 479 6.45 -16.76 -3.89
N TYR A 480 5.52 -17.57 -4.37
CA TYR A 480 4.42 -18.12 -3.58
C TYR A 480 4.18 -19.59 -3.95
N VAL A 481 3.37 -20.29 -3.18
CA VAL A 481 2.96 -21.67 -3.43
C VAL A 481 1.48 -21.78 -3.16
N ALA A 482 0.72 -22.29 -4.13
CA ALA A 482 -0.66 -22.71 -3.95
C ALA A 482 -0.70 -24.24 -3.89
N ASN A 483 -1.36 -24.82 -2.88
CA ASN A 483 -1.57 -26.27 -2.85
C ASN A 483 -2.65 -26.68 -3.86
N ASP A 484 -2.62 -27.95 -4.32
CA ASP A 484 -3.52 -28.46 -5.37
C ASP A 484 -5.02 -28.30 -5.06
N ASP A 485 -5.39 -28.28 -3.77
CA ASP A 485 -6.77 -28.06 -3.30
C ASP A 485 -7.17 -26.57 -3.22
N MET A 486 -6.25 -25.66 -3.55
CA MET A 486 -6.34 -24.21 -3.46
C MET A 486 -6.70 -23.70 -2.05
N LYS A 487 -6.62 -24.56 -1.02
CA LYS A 487 -6.99 -24.21 0.35
C LYS A 487 -5.90 -23.44 1.06
N ILE A 488 -4.64 -23.70 0.75
CA ILE A 488 -3.50 -23.05 1.42
C ILE A 488 -2.58 -22.43 0.38
N TRP A 489 -2.36 -21.12 0.55
CA TRP A 489 -1.42 -20.32 -0.20
C TRP A 489 -0.38 -19.74 0.75
N THR A 490 0.89 -19.85 0.39
CA THR A 490 1.99 -19.27 1.17
C THR A 490 2.88 -18.44 0.26
N SER A 491 3.22 -17.21 0.62
CA SER A 491 4.21 -16.39 -0.10
C SER A 491 5.49 -16.20 0.70
N SER A 492 6.48 -15.68 -0.02
CA SER A 492 7.76 -15.21 0.53
C SER A 492 7.55 -13.84 1.18
N GLY A 493 8.42 -12.85 0.94
CA GLY A 493 8.33 -11.52 1.56
C GLY A 493 7.16 -10.65 1.07
N VAL A 494 7.21 -9.38 1.45
CA VAL A 494 6.11 -8.41 1.27
C VAL A 494 5.62 -8.30 -0.19
N THR A 495 6.53 -8.20 -1.17
CA THR A 495 6.13 -8.06 -2.58
C THR A 495 5.57 -9.35 -3.14
N ALA A 496 6.11 -10.50 -2.73
CA ALA A 496 5.56 -11.81 -3.09
C ALA A 496 4.17 -12.06 -2.48
N GLY A 497 3.87 -11.43 -1.34
CA GLY A 497 2.52 -11.40 -0.76
C GLY A 497 1.52 -10.65 -1.64
N MET A 498 1.93 -9.54 -2.24
CA MET A 498 1.10 -8.81 -3.21
C MET A 498 0.90 -9.60 -4.50
N ASP A 499 1.95 -10.28 -4.99
CA ASP A 499 1.86 -11.21 -6.13
C ASP A 499 0.87 -12.36 -5.84
N LEU A 500 0.95 -12.96 -4.64
CA LEU A 500 0.02 -13.99 -4.17
C LEU A 500 -1.42 -13.47 -4.14
N ALA A 501 -1.65 -12.25 -3.64
CA ALA A 501 -2.98 -11.67 -3.58
C ALA A 501 -3.57 -11.43 -4.97
N HIS A 502 -2.76 -11.02 -5.94
CA HIS A 502 -3.18 -10.91 -7.33
C HIS A 502 -3.52 -12.28 -7.94
N ALA A 503 -2.65 -13.27 -7.78
CA ALA A 503 -2.90 -14.63 -8.26
C ALA A 503 -4.15 -15.27 -7.62
N PHE A 504 -4.37 -15.00 -6.32
CA PHE A 504 -5.56 -15.44 -5.61
C PHE A 504 -6.83 -14.74 -6.11
N LEU A 505 -6.75 -13.44 -6.42
CA LEU A 505 -7.84 -12.69 -7.03
C LEU A 505 -8.15 -13.20 -8.44
N GLU A 506 -7.13 -13.55 -9.23
CA GLU A 506 -7.30 -14.20 -10.53
C GLU A 506 -8.01 -15.54 -10.39
N TYR A 507 -7.65 -16.35 -9.39
CA TYR A 507 -8.36 -17.59 -9.06
C TYR A 507 -9.84 -17.34 -8.71
N LEU A 508 -10.16 -16.27 -7.97
CA LEU A 508 -11.53 -15.97 -7.55
C LEU A 508 -12.40 -15.30 -8.62
N ALA A 509 -11.83 -14.42 -9.43
CA ALA A 509 -12.57 -13.48 -10.30
C ALA A 509 -12.17 -13.55 -11.78
N GLY A 510 -11.15 -14.35 -12.12
CA GLY A 510 -10.55 -14.40 -13.44
C GLY A 510 -9.52 -13.29 -13.70
N PRO A 511 -8.72 -13.44 -14.76
CA PRO A 511 -7.58 -12.57 -15.05
C PRO A 511 -7.99 -11.13 -15.37
N ASP A 512 -9.15 -10.90 -15.98
CA ASP A 512 -9.58 -9.55 -16.38
C ASP A 512 -9.79 -8.64 -15.17
N ILE A 513 -10.45 -9.15 -14.13
CA ILE A 513 -10.69 -8.40 -12.88
C ILE A 513 -9.38 -8.22 -12.11
N ALA A 514 -8.59 -9.29 -11.97
CA ALA A 514 -7.30 -9.22 -11.28
C ALA A 514 -6.38 -8.18 -11.93
N ASN A 515 -6.26 -8.19 -13.26
CA ASN A 515 -5.47 -7.23 -14.03
C ASN A 515 -6.00 -5.82 -13.91
N SER A 516 -7.33 -5.63 -13.93
CA SER A 516 -7.92 -4.29 -13.81
C SER A 516 -7.61 -3.66 -12.45
N LEU A 517 -7.71 -4.45 -11.37
CA LEU A 517 -7.38 -4.01 -10.01
C LEU A 517 -5.87 -3.88 -9.78
N GLY A 518 -5.06 -4.75 -10.38
CA GLY A 518 -3.60 -4.60 -10.40
C GLY A 518 -3.17 -3.30 -11.09
N ASN A 519 -3.79 -2.96 -12.22
CA ASN A 519 -3.54 -1.71 -12.95
C ASN A 519 -4.01 -0.47 -12.16
N LEU A 520 -5.12 -0.58 -11.41
CA LEU A 520 -5.60 0.47 -10.51
C LEU A 520 -4.51 0.90 -9.51
N LEU A 521 -3.80 -0.09 -8.95
CA LEU A 521 -2.71 0.11 -8.00
C LEU A 521 -1.34 0.32 -8.67
N GLU A 522 -1.30 0.35 -10.01
CA GLU A 522 -0.09 0.41 -10.83
C GLU A 522 0.93 -0.68 -10.44
N MET A 523 0.46 -1.88 -10.10
CA MET A 523 1.28 -2.97 -9.59
C MET A 523 1.89 -3.80 -10.73
N ASN A 524 3.21 -4.01 -10.66
CA ASN A 524 3.86 -5.05 -11.44
C ASN A 524 3.88 -6.31 -10.60
N TYR A 525 3.33 -7.41 -11.11
CA TYR A 525 3.32 -8.69 -10.42
C TYR A 525 4.18 -9.74 -11.14
N LYS A 526 4.56 -10.78 -10.39
CA LYS A 526 5.29 -11.94 -10.89
C LYS A 526 4.53 -13.23 -10.57
N ASP A 527 4.71 -14.24 -11.43
CA ASP A 527 4.10 -15.56 -11.25
C ASP A 527 4.76 -16.35 -10.10
N GLU A 528 4.22 -17.53 -9.80
CA GLU A 528 4.65 -18.44 -8.72
C GLU A 528 6.16 -18.76 -8.71
N GLY A 529 6.80 -18.64 -9.89
CA GLY A 529 8.13 -19.14 -10.22
C GLY A 529 9.31 -18.63 -9.38
N ASP A 530 10.52 -18.74 -9.95
CA ASP A 530 11.74 -18.49 -9.20
C ASP A 530 11.81 -17.05 -8.67
N ASP A 531 11.96 -16.96 -7.36
CA ASP A 531 12.13 -15.74 -6.61
C ASP A 531 13.58 -15.27 -6.75
N ASP A 532 13.77 -14.13 -7.40
CA ASP A 532 15.07 -13.51 -7.65
C ASP A 532 15.91 -13.31 -6.37
N PHE A 533 15.27 -13.24 -5.19
CA PHE A 533 15.97 -13.07 -3.92
C PHE A 533 16.55 -14.39 -3.37
N ALA A 534 16.09 -15.56 -3.84
CA ALA A 534 16.54 -16.85 -3.34
C ALA A 534 18.06 -17.05 -3.46
N ALA A 535 18.66 -16.57 -4.55
CA ALA A 535 20.10 -16.68 -4.78
C ALA A 535 20.94 -15.91 -3.75
N LEU A 536 20.44 -14.75 -3.29
CA LEU A 536 21.14 -13.90 -2.31
C LEU A 536 21.28 -14.57 -0.94
N TYR A 537 20.41 -15.54 -0.63
CA TYR A 537 20.40 -16.28 0.62
C TYR A 537 20.95 -17.73 0.48
N GLY A 538 21.59 -18.05 -0.65
CA GLY A 538 22.19 -19.37 -0.88
C GLY A 538 21.16 -20.51 -0.99
N LEU A 539 19.94 -20.20 -1.45
CA LEU A 539 18.85 -21.17 -1.59
C LEU A 539 18.79 -21.82 -2.98
N VAL A 540 19.79 -21.57 -3.84
CA VAL A 540 19.87 -22.02 -5.24
C VAL A 540 21.15 -22.76 -5.55
#